data_AF-A0A2G1VZA8-F1
#
_entry.id   AF-A0A2G1VZA8-F1
#
_cell.length_a   1.000
_cell.length_b   1.000
_cell.length_c   1.000
_cell.angle_alpha   90.00
_cell.angle_beta   90.00
_cell.angle_gamma   90.00
#
_symmetry.space_group_name_H-M   'P 1'
#
loop_
_entity.id
_entity.type
_entity.pdbx_description
1 polymer ?
#
loop_
_entity_poly.entity_id
_entity_poly.type
_entity_poly.pdbx_seq_one_letter_code
_entity_poly.pdbx_strand_id
1 'polypeptide(L)'
;MKEREKIVVSGLVMLMLLAWLGFPLHHSHRFAGSFWGGVFGVSGAVLMLVPLAYLIVKRNRKLKQAVTKHVSMRTLLAWHIYAGVLGPILVIVHSGHKYDSLLGIALTAMTLLVVVSGFIGRYLMSGFAKEIKAKKAMLSDLETAYDQSVVELGSDPVTAQSLRPFAGFFTRLSASFFLSEPQQESRRATRDALTLVRLAESIADVEYAIATHEDFKKWFGKWLKFHIVISFVLYGLMLVHVYYAVYFGLRWFE
;
A
#
# COMPACT_ATOMS: atom_id res chain seq x y z
N MET A 1 6.78 6.46 14.32
CA MET A 1 7.84 6.20 13.30
C MET A 1 7.31 6.12 11.87
N LYS A 2 6.22 5.37 11.57
CA LYS A 2 5.71 5.20 10.19
C LYS A 2 5.14 6.49 9.56
N GLU A 3 4.58 7.38 10.36
CA GLU A 3 4.04 8.66 9.86
C GLU A 3 5.13 9.61 9.41
N ARG A 4 6.23 9.72 10.18
CA ARG A 4 7.42 10.49 9.78
C ARG A 4 8.04 9.94 8.49
N GLU A 5 8.12 8.61 8.34
CA GLU A 5 8.60 7.97 7.09
C GLU A 5 7.74 8.39 5.89
N LYS A 6 6.40 8.37 6.01
CA LYS A 6 5.50 8.80 4.93
C LYS A 6 5.72 10.25 4.53
N ILE A 7 5.80 11.17 5.51
CA ILE A 7 5.99 12.61 5.27
C ILE A 7 7.33 12.89 4.60
N VAL A 8 8.41 12.26 5.09
CA VAL A 8 9.76 12.44 4.53
C VAL A 8 9.80 11.92 3.09
N VAL A 9 9.27 10.72 2.84
CA VAL A 9 9.30 10.12 1.50
C VAL A 9 8.40 10.90 0.54
N SER A 10 7.23 11.37 0.97
CA SER A 10 6.39 12.24 0.12
C SER A 10 7.08 13.56 -0.20
N GLY A 11 7.75 14.18 0.77
CA GLY A 11 8.53 15.39 0.54
C GLY A 11 9.68 15.14 -0.44
N LEU A 12 10.35 13.99 -0.33
CA LEU A 12 11.45 13.62 -1.20
C LEU A 12 11.00 13.32 -2.64
N VAL A 13 9.86 12.63 -2.82
CA VAL A 13 9.25 12.40 -4.14
C VAL A 13 8.79 13.73 -4.74
N MET A 14 8.18 14.61 -3.94
CA MET A 14 7.79 15.95 -4.39
C MET A 14 9.02 16.76 -4.84
N LEU A 15 10.09 16.74 -4.04
CA LEU A 15 11.36 17.37 -4.38
C LEU A 15 11.94 16.81 -5.69
N MET A 16 11.90 15.48 -5.88
CA MET A 16 12.33 14.84 -7.11
C MET A 16 11.53 15.32 -8.33
N LEU A 17 10.20 15.40 -8.21
CA LEU A 17 9.33 15.87 -9.29
C LEU A 17 9.57 17.36 -9.59
N LEU A 18 9.74 18.19 -8.56
CA LEU A 18 10.09 19.60 -8.69
C LEU A 18 11.46 19.79 -9.34
N ALA A 19 12.45 18.99 -8.93
CA ALA A 19 13.78 19.01 -9.53
C ALA A 19 13.71 18.69 -11.02
N TRP A 20 12.98 17.64 -11.40
CA TRP A 20 12.77 17.30 -12.81
C TRP A 20 12.01 18.39 -13.58
N LEU A 21 10.98 19.00 -12.97
CA LEU A 21 10.23 20.10 -13.56
C LEU A 21 11.05 21.39 -13.68
N GLY A 22 12.23 21.46 -13.07
CA GLY A 22 13.20 22.53 -13.28
C GLY A 22 13.86 22.51 -14.66
N PHE A 23 13.67 21.44 -15.44
CA PHE A 23 14.20 21.29 -16.80
C PHE A 23 13.92 22.50 -17.70
N PRO A 24 12.67 23.01 -17.85
CA PRO A 24 12.39 24.13 -18.75
C PRO A 24 13.02 25.47 -18.32
N LEU A 25 13.45 25.60 -17.06
CA LEU A 25 13.93 26.86 -16.49
C LEU A 25 15.46 26.95 -16.47
N HIS A 26 16.16 25.81 -16.41
CA HIS A 26 17.62 25.78 -16.30
C HIS A 26 18.20 24.57 -17.03
N HIS A 27 19.05 24.85 -18.03
CA HIS A 27 19.88 23.85 -18.72
C HIS A 27 21.35 24.21 -18.55
N SER A 28 22.18 23.25 -18.13
CA SER A 28 23.62 23.46 -18.00
C SER A 28 24.38 22.43 -18.83
N HIS A 29 24.79 22.82 -20.04
CA HIS A 29 25.38 21.91 -21.03
C HIS A 29 26.69 21.24 -20.58
N ARG A 30 27.42 21.84 -19.64
CA ARG A 30 28.74 21.35 -19.17
C ARG A 30 28.66 20.51 -17.89
N PHE A 31 27.56 20.54 -17.15
CA PHE A 31 27.50 19.95 -15.81
C PHE A 31 27.55 18.41 -15.85
N ALA A 32 26.80 17.78 -16.75
CA ALA A 32 26.75 16.32 -16.86
C ALA A 32 28.12 15.68 -17.19
N GLY A 33 28.97 16.39 -17.93
CA GLY A 33 30.34 15.96 -18.26
C GLY A 33 31.41 16.42 -17.25
N SER A 34 31.02 17.13 -16.19
CA SER A 34 31.95 17.58 -15.16
C SER A 34 32.27 16.48 -14.14
N PHE A 35 33.36 16.64 -13.38
CA PHE A 35 33.70 15.75 -12.27
C PHE A 35 32.54 15.56 -11.29
N TRP A 36 31.90 16.67 -10.88
CA TRP A 36 30.75 16.64 -9.97
C TRP A 36 29.54 15.95 -10.58
N GLY A 37 29.26 16.19 -11.87
CA GLY A 37 28.26 15.44 -12.62
C GLY A 37 28.51 13.93 -12.53
N GLY A 38 29.73 13.49 -12.83
CA GLY A 38 30.12 12.08 -12.73
C GLY A 38 29.93 11.48 -11.33
N VAL A 39 30.33 12.21 -10.27
CA VAL A 39 30.12 11.77 -8.87
C VAL A 39 28.64 11.57 -8.57
N PHE A 40 27.76 12.49 -8.98
CA PHE A 40 26.31 12.34 -8.82
C PHE A 40 25.75 11.16 -9.63
N GLY A 41 26.26 10.94 -10.85
CA GLY A 41 25.84 9.82 -11.69
C GLY A 41 26.21 8.47 -11.08
N VAL A 42 27.46 8.31 -10.65
CA VAL A 42 27.96 7.07 -10.02
C VAL A 42 27.26 6.81 -8.70
N SER A 43 27.18 7.81 -7.81
CA SER A 43 26.49 7.66 -6.52
C SER A 43 25.00 7.36 -6.69
N GLY A 44 24.33 8.03 -7.62
CA GLY A 44 22.93 7.78 -7.97
C GLY A 44 22.71 6.35 -8.49
N ALA A 45 23.56 5.90 -9.43
CA ALA A 45 23.50 4.54 -9.97
C ALA A 45 23.75 3.48 -8.88
N VAL A 46 24.73 3.68 -8.01
CA VAL A 46 25.02 2.77 -6.88
C VAL A 46 23.83 2.70 -5.92
N LEU A 47 23.22 3.83 -5.58
CA LEU A 47 21.99 3.85 -4.75
C LEU A 47 20.84 3.11 -5.44
N MET A 48 20.67 3.27 -6.75
CA MET A 48 19.65 2.55 -7.52
C MET A 48 19.87 1.03 -7.53
N LEU A 49 21.07 0.52 -7.26
CA LEU A 49 21.29 -0.94 -7.11
C LEU A 49 20.75 -1.50 -5.78
N VAL A 50 20.56 -0.66 -4.75
CA VAL A 50 20.04 -1.11 -3.44
C VAL A 50 18.61 -1.68 -3.56
N PRO A 51 17.66 -1.04 -4.27
CA PRO A 51 16.36 -1.65 -4.54
C PRO A 51 16.42 -3.01 -5.24
N LEU A 52 17.37 -3.20 -6.18
CA LEU A 52 17.58 -4.48 -6.86
C LEU A 52 18.13 -5.54 -5.89
N ALA A 53 19.11 -5.17 -5.07
CA ALA A 53 19.66 -6.03 -4.04
C ALA A 53 18.56 -6.50 -3.07
N TYR A 54 17.62 -5.62 -2.70
CA TYR A 54 16.45 -5.99 -1.90
C TYR A 54 15.60 -7.10 -2.55
N LEU A 55 15.34 -7.02 -3.87
CA LEU A 55 14.61 -8.05 -4.60
C LEU A 55 15.35 -9.41 -4.53
N ILE A 56 16.67 -9.39 -4.74
CA ILE A 56 17.52 -10.59 -4.73
C ILE A 56 17.50 -11.24 -3.34
N VAL A 57 17.74 -10.45 -2.28
CA VAL A 57 17.68 -10.91 -0.88
C VAL A 57 16.31 -11.47 -0.55
N LYS A 58 15.23 -10.80 -0.99
CA LYS A 58 13.85 -11.25 -0.73
C LYS A 58 13.51 -12.56 -1.43
N ARG A 59 14.06 -12.81 -2.63
CA ARG A 59 13.76 -14.00 -3.44
C ARG A 59 14.59 -15.22 -3.03
N ASN A 60 15.84 -15.05 -2.64
CA ASN A 60 16.73 -16.15 -2.27
C ASN A 60 16.65 -16.47 -0.77
N ARG A 61 16.14 -17.66 -0.41
CA ARG A 61 15.92 -18.07 0.99
C ARG A 61 17.21 -18.09 1.83
N LYS A 62 18.33 -18.55 1.25
CA LYS A 62 19.63 -18.63 1.96
C LYS A 62 20.17 -17.23 2.27
N LEU A 63 20.15 -16.35 1.25
CA LEU A 63 20.60 -14.98 1.39
C LEU A 63 19.71 -14.19 2.36
N LYS A 64 18.38 -14.39 2.29
CA LYS A 64 17.43 -13.82 3.23
C LYS A 64 17.82 -14.16 4.67
N GLN A 65 18.05 -15.43 4.99
CA GLN A 65 18.40 -15.89 6.34
C GLN A 65 19.73 -15.27 6.83
N ALA A 66 20.75 -15.23 5.98
CA ALA A 66 22.05 -14.64 6.32
C ALA A 66 21.95 -13.13 6.60
N VAL A 67 21.25 -12.39 5.73
CA VAL A 67 21.10 -10.93 5.89
C VAL A 67 20.19 -10.59 7.06
N THR A 68 19.10 -11.35 7.27
CA THR A 68 18.17 -11.11 8.40
C THR A 68 18.76 -11.39 9.77
N LYS A 69 19.90 -12.08 9.85
CA LYS A 69 20.69 -12.20 11.08
C LYS A 69 21.27 -10.84 11.53
N HIS A 70 21.59 -9.95 10.58
CA HIS A 70 22.23 -8.66 10.84
C HIS A 70 21.26 -7.47 10.69
N VAL A 71 20.34 -7.55 9.73
CA VAL A 71 19.46 -6.43 9.36
C VAL A 71 18.02 -6.92 9.21
N SER A 72 17.10 -6.29 9.95
CA SER A 72 15.68 -6.67 9.86
C SER A 72 15.09 -6.45 8.46
N MET A 73 14.11 -7.27 8.08
CA MET A 73 13.37 -7.09 6.81
C MET A 73 12.71 -5.70 6.68
N ARG A 74 12.37 -5.08 7.81
CA ARG A 74 11.79 -3.73 7.85
C ARG A 74 12.82 -2.68 7.45
N THR A 75 14.06 -2.81 7.94
CA THR A 75 15.17 -1.91 7.60
C THR A 75 15.57 -2.04 6.13
N LEU A 76 15.65 -3.27 5.61
CA LEU A 76 15.94 -3.50 4.19
C LEU A 76 14.89 -2.85 3.27
N LEU A 77 13.63 -2.89 3.67
CA LEU A 77 12.55 -2.23 2.93
C LEU A 77 12.64 -0.69 3.04
N ALA A 78 13.06 -0.16 4.19
CA ALA A 78 13.33 1.27 4.31
C ALA A 78 14.48 1.68 3.38
N TRP A 79 15.58 0.93 3.34
CA TRP A 79 16.68 1.17 2.41
C TRP A 79 16.24 1.11 0.95
N HIS A 80 15.41 0.14 0.56
CA HIS A 80 14.82 0.09 -0.78
C HIS A 80 14.04 1.37 -1.11
N ILE A 81 13.21 1.89 -0.18
CA ILE A 81 12.42 3.10 -0.42
C ILE A 81 13.33 4.33 -0.48
N TYR A 82 14.21 4.53 0.49
CA TYR A 82 15.07 5.71 0.54
C TYR A 82 16.08 5.74 -0.61
N ALA A 83 16.78 4.64 -0.87
CA ALA A 83 17.72 4.56 -1.99
C ALA A 83 17.00 4.62 -3.34
N GLY A 84 15.78 4.04 -3.41
CA GLY A 84 14.91 4.10 -4.58
C GLY A 84 14.35 5.49 -4.90
N VAL A 85 14.47 6.48 -4.01
CA VAL A 85 14.11 7.89 -4.29
C VAL A 85 15.34 8.79 -4.35
N LEU A 86 16.30 8.62 -3.43
CA LEU A 86 17.54 9.40 -3.41
C LEU A 86 18.40 9.14 -4.65
N GLY A 87 18.51 7.89 -5.10
CA GLY A 87 19.22 7.54 -6.33
C GLY A 87 18.69 8.33 -7.54
N PRO A 88 17.39 8.26 -7.86
CA PRO A 88 16.75 9.09 -8.88
C PRO A 88 17.02 10.59 -8.78
N ILE A 89 17.00 11.17 -7.58
CA ILE A 89 17.29 12.60 -7.39
C ILE A 89 18.71 12.92 -7.86
N LEU A 90 19.69 12.12 -7.46
CA LEU A 90 21.09 12.32 -7.88
C LEU A 90 21.26 12.10 -9.38
N VAL A 91 20.54 11.13 -9.98
CA VAL A 91 20.57 10.89 -11.43
C VAL A 91 19.94 12.05 -12.22
N ILE A 92 18.83 12.64 -11.74
CA ILE A 92 18.24 13.83 -12.36
C ILE A 92 19.22 14.99 -12.30
N VAL A 93 19.86 15.22 -11.15
CA VAL A 93 20.91 16.25 -10.99
C VAL A 93 22.09 15.97 -11.92
N HIS A 94 22.56 14.72 -12.01
CA HIS A 94 23.63 14.30 -12.93
C HIS A 94 23.32 14.66 -14.38
N SER A 95 22.06 14.50 -14.83
CA SER A 95 21.67 14.83 -16.19
C SER A 95 21.85 16.31 -16.55
N GLY A 96 21.92 17.20 -15.55
CA GLY A 96 22.04 18.65 -15.76
C GLY A 96 20.90 19.22 -16.61
N HIS A 97 19.75 18.52 -16.66
CA HIS A 97 18.63 18.80 -17.56
C HIS A 97 19.00 18.74 -19.04
N LYS A 98 19.95 17.88 -19.42
CA LYS A 98 20.32 17.61 -20.81
C LYS A 98 19.60 16.35 -21.30
N TYR A 99 18.49 16.51 -22.02
CA TYR A 99 17.70 15.41 -22.57
C TYR A 99 17.78 15.31 -24.10
N ASP A 100 18.98 15.44 -24.66
CA ASP A 100 19.19 15.44 -26.12
C ASP A 100 19.16 14.03 -26.74
N SER A 101 19.30 12.98 -25.91
CA SER A 101 19.34 11.59 -26.37
C SER A 101 18.06 10.84 -26.03
N LEU A 102 17.57 10.02 -26.96
CA LEU A 102 16.43 9.13 -26.75
C LEU A 102 16.62 8.25 -25.51
N LEU A 103 17.85 7.76 -25.31
CA LEU A 103 18.20 6.93 -24.16
C LEU A 103 18.09 7.71 -22.84
N GLY A 104 18.57 8.96 -22.79
CA GLY A 104 18.45 9.82 -21.61
C GLY A 104 16.99 10.15 -21.27
N ILE A 105 16.18 10.48 -22.28
CA ILE A 105 14.74 10.71 -22.11
C ILE A 105 14.05 9.46 -21.57
N ALA A 106 14.28 8.30 -22.21
CA ALA A 106 13.67 7.04 -21.82
C ALA A 106 14.08 6.60 -20.40
N LEU A 107 15.37 6.77 -20.04
CA LEU A 107 15.89 6.43 -18.73
C LEU A 107 15.28 7.32 -17.64
N THR A 108 15.19 8.64 -17.86
CA THR A 108 14.55 9.57 -16.92
C THR A 108 13.06 9.28 -16.79
N ALA A 109 12.36 9.08 -17.90
CA ALA A 109 10.94 8.74 -17.89
C ALA A 109 10.66 7.44 -17.12
N MET A 110 11.46 6.39 -17.36
CA MET A 110 11.32 5.13 -16.61
C MET A 110 11.69 5.28 -15.15
N THR A 111 12.70 6.10 -14.83
CA THR A 111 13.07 6.40 -13.45
C THR A 111 11.90 7.02 -12.69
N LEU A 112 11.29 8.07 -13.24
CA LEU A 112 10.13 8.72 -12.65
C LEU A 112 8.95 7.75 -12.52
N LEU A 113 8.67 6.98 -13.57
CA LEU A 113 7.57 6.02 -13.59
C LEU A 113 7.73 4.95 -12.49
N VAL A 114 8.93 4.39 -12.34
CA VAL A 114 9.24 3.40 -11.29
C VAL A 114 9.06 4.01 -9.90
N VAL A 115 9.59 5.20 -9.64
CA VAL A 115 9.49 5.86 -8.33
C VAL A 115 8.03 6.16 -7.97
N VAL A 116 7.29 6.79 -8.89
CA VAL A 116 5.87 7.12 -8.68
C VAL A 116 5.05 5.84 -8.50
N SER A 117 5.28 4.82 -9.32
CA SER A 117 4.61 3.52 -9.20
C SER A 117 4.87 2.85 -7.84
N GLY A 118 6.11 2.90 -7.37
CA GLY A 118 6.53 2.38 -6.08
C GLY A 118 5.90 3.14 -4.91
N PHE A 119 5.87 4.48 -4.99
CA PHE A 119 5.23 5.33 -4.00
C PHE A 119 3.73 5.06 -3.87
N ILE A 120 3.00 4.98 -5.00
CA ILE A 120 1.57 4.64 -5.03
C ILE A 120 1.34 3.25 -4.42
N GLY A 121 2.09 2.24 -4.84
CA GLY A 121 1.96 0.88 -4.33
C GLY A 121 2.22 0.78 -2.82
N ARG A 122 3.22 1.51 -2.33
CA ARG A 122 3.62 1.51 -0.92
C ARG A 122 2.63 2.27 -0.03
N TYR A 123 2.22 3.49 -0.39
CA TYR A 123 1.51 4.36 0.55
C TYR A 123 0.00 4.42 0.30
N LEU A 124 -0.44 4.45 -0.95
CA LEU A 124 -1.87 4.45 -1.26
C LEU A 124 -2.40 3.04 -1.10
N MET A 125 -1.82 2.06 -1.81
CA MET A 125 -2.43 0.74 -1.83
C MET A 125 -2.31 -0.02 -0.51
N SER A 126 -1.17 0.10 0.19
CA SER A 126 -1.04 -0.53 1.51
C SER A 126 -1.89 0.16 2.59
N GLY A 127 -2.34 1.39 2.35
CA GLY A 127 -3.31 2.09 3.20
C GLY A 127 -4.65 1.40 3.15
N PHE A 128 -5.23 1.28 1.95
CA PHE A 128 -6.49 0.57 1.72
C PHE A 128 -6.44 -0.88 2.23
N ALA A 129 -5.35 -1.61 1.97
CA ALA A 129 -5.22 -2.99 2.45
C ALA A 129 -5.28 -3.11 3.99
N LYS A 130 -4.78 -2.12 4.74
CA LYS A 130 -4.88 -2.09 6.21
C LYS A 130 -6.28 -1.73 6.67
N GLU A 131 -6.92 -0.78 6.01
CA GLU A 131 -8.29 -0.38 6.32
C GLU A 131 -9.25 -1.57 6.13
N ILE A 132 -9.15 -2.28 5.01
CA ILE A 132 -9.93 -3.51 4.76
C ILE A 132 -9.66 -4.54 5.86
N LYS A 133 -8.39 -4.73 6.25
CA LYS A 133 -8.04 -5.67 7.33
C LYS A 133 -8.67 -5.25 8.66
N ALA A 134 -8.71 -3.96 8.98
CA ALA A 134 -9.35 -3.46 10.18
C ALA A 134 -10.88 -3.68 10.14
N LYS A 135 -11.53 -3.43 9.00
CA LYS A 135 -12.96 -3.74 8.80
C LYS A 135 -13.26 -5.22 8.97
N LYS A 136 -12.43 -6.12 8.43
CA LYS A 136 -12.57 -7.58 8.64
C LYS A 136 -12.41 -8.01 10.10
N ALA A 137 -11.50 -7.37 10.85
CA ALA A 137 -11.37 -7.63 12.28
C ALA A 137 -12.63 -7.17 13.04
N MET A 138 -13.13 -5.98 12.72
CA MET A 138 -14.37 -5.46 13.29
C MET A 138 -15.58 -6.36 12.99
N LEU A 139 -15.70 -6.88 11.76
CA LEU A 139 -16.74 -7.84 11.40
C LEU A 139 -16.70 -9.08 12.31
N SER A 140 -15.50 -9.66 12.51
CA SER A 140 -15.31 -10.82 13.37
C SER A 140 -15.67 -10.53 14.84
N ASP A 141 -15.40 -9.32 15.34
CA ASP A 141 -15.78 -8.91 16.68
C ASP A 141 -17.30 -8.77 16.81
N LEU A 142 -17.96 -8.20 15.79
CA LEU A 142 -19.43 -8.08 15.72
C LEU A 142 -20.10 -9.45 15.64
N GLU A 143 -19.62 -10.36 14.79
CA GLU A 143 -20.11 -11.75 14.71
C GLU A 143 -20.01 -12.45 16.08
N THR A 144 -18.89 -12.27 16.78
CA THR A 144 -18.69 -12.85 18.12
C THR A 144 -19.69 -12.26 19.13
N ALA A 145 -19.93 -10.95 19.09
CA ALA A 145 -20.92 -10.30 19.95
C ALA A 145 -22.37 -10.74 19.62
N TYR A 146 -22.67 -11.03 18.35
CA TYR A 146 -23.95 -11.59 17.92
C TYR A 146 -24.17 -12.95 18.54
N ASP A 147 -23.20 -13.85 18.36
CA ASP A 147 -23.27 -15.22 18.85
C ASP A 147 -23.41 -15.25 20.37
N GLN A 148 -22.69 -14.40 21.09
CA GLN A 148 -22.83 -14.25 22.53
C GLN A 148 -24.23 -13.78 22.93
N SER A 149 -24.78 -12.78 22.25
CA SER A 149 -26.12 -12.26 22.52
C SER A 149 -27.21 -13.32 22.25
N VAL A 150 -27.05 -14.12 21.20
CA VAL A 150 -27.95 -15.24 20.86
C VAL A 150 -27.89 -16.32 21.94
N VAL A 151 -26.69 -16.67 22.42
CA VAL A 151 -26.51 -17.66 23.50
C VAL A 151 -27.10 -17.16 24.81
N GLU A 152 -26.86 -15.90 25.19
CA GLU A 152 -27.43 -15.29 26.41
C GLU A 152 -28.97 -15.32 26.38
N LEU A 153 -29.57 -14.99 25.24
CA LEU A 153 -31.01 -15.08 25.01
C LEU A 153 -31.57 -16.51 25.03
N GLY A 154 -30.77 -17.48 24.58
CA GLY A 154 -31.13 -18.91 24.64
C GLY A 154 -30.96 -19.53 26.04
N SER A 155 -30.15 -18.89 26.90
CA SER A 155 -29.86 -19.34 28.27
C SER A 155 -30.95 -18.95 29.27
N ASP A 156 -31.78 -17.96 28.95
CA ASP A 156 -32.86 -17.46 29.79
C ASP A 156 -34.21 -18.08 29.38
N PRO A 157 -34.74 -19.09 30.09
CA PRO A 157 -35.91 -19.87 29.66
C PRO A 157 -37.21 -19.06 29.57
N VAL A 158 -37.29 -17.91 30.23
CA VAL A 158 -38.45 -16.99 30.21
C VAL A 158 -38.46 -16.11 28.95
N THR A 159 -37.27 -15.72 28.46
CA THR A 159 -37.09 -14.90 27.26
C THR A 159 -37.23 -15.73 25.97
N ALA A 160 -36.77 -16.98 26.00
CA ALA A 160 -36.96 -17.94 24.92
C ALA A 160 -38.45 -18.34 24.71
N GLN A 161 -39.27 -18.33 25.76
CA GLN A 161 -40.72 -18.59 25.65
C GLN A 161 -41.51 -17.38 25.14
N SER A 162 -41.08 -16.15 25.41
CA SER A 162 -41.75 -14.92 24.97
C SER A 162 -41.45 -14.51 23.53
N LEU A 163 -40.40 -15.07 22.90
CA LEU A 163 -40.11 -14.92 21.47
C LEU A 163 -40.84 -15.93 20.57
N ARG A 164 -41.32 -17.06 21.12
CA ARG A 164 -42.08 -18.09 20.38
C ARG A 164 -43.41 -17.61 19.78
N PRO A 165 -44.21 -16.72 20.41
CA PRO A 165 -45.45 -16.20 19.82
C PRO A 165 -45.19 -15.29 18.59
N PHE A 166 -43.99 -14.71 18.49
CA PHE A 166 -43.61 -13.75 17.47
C PHE A 166 -42.80 -14.34 16.29
N ALA A 167 -42.69 -15.66 16.23
CA ALA A 167 -42.04 -16.39 15.14
C ALA A 167 -42.87 -16.41 13.84
N GLY A 168 -44.17 -16.08 13.90
CA GLY A 168 -45.04 -15.97 12.74
C GLY A 168 -45.21 -14.52 12.24
N PHE A 169 -45.04 -14.30 10.94
CA PHE A 169 -45.30 -13.00 10.28
C PHE A 169 -46.74 -12.50 10.50
N PHE A 170 -47.73 -13.42 10.47
CA PHE A 170 -49.14 -13.09 10.67
C PHE A 170 -49.50 -12.73 12.12
N THR A 171 -48.84 -13.34 13.10
CA THR A 171 -49.08 -13.09 14.53
C THR A 171 -48.55 -11.70 14.97
N ARG A 172 -47.50 -11.19 14.30
CA ARG A 172 -46.99 -9.81 14.49
C ARG A 172 -48.01 -8.75 14.08
N LEU A 173 -48.77 -8.99 13.01
CA LEU A 173 -49.79 -8.04 12.54
C LEU A 173 -50.99 -7.98 13.50
N SER A 174 -51.37 -9.09 14.13
CA SER A 174 -52.52 -9.14 15.05
C SER A 174 -52.20 -8.67 16.47
N ALA A 175 -50.94 -8.74 16.90
CA ALA A 175 -50.52 -8.35 18.26
C ALA A 175 -50.71 -6.85 18.56
N SER A 176 -50.65 -5.98 17.54
CA SER A 176 -50.88 -4.55 17.70
C SER A 176 -52.32 -4.19 18.08
N PHE A 177 -53.28 -5.10 17.90
CA PHE A 177 -54.69 -4.86 18.19
C PHE A 177 -55.13 -5.35 19.57
N PHE A 178 -54.31 -6.16 20.26
CA PHE A 178 -54.72 -6.94 21.43
C PHE A 178 -53.88 -6.78 22.71
N LEU A 179 -52.83 -5.94 22.73
CA LEU A 179 -51.98 -5.81 23.91
C LEU A 179 -52.37 -4.63 24.82
N SER A 180 -53.18 -4.93 25.83
CA SER A 180 -53.25 -4.18 27.09
C SER A 180 -51.91 -4.23 27.85
N GLU A 181 -51.52 -3.10 28.44
CA GLU A 181 -50.39 -2.82 29.35
C GLU A 181 -49.17 -3.78 29.36
N PRO A 182 -47.99 -3.36 28.86
CA PRO A 182 -46.81 -4.22 28.87
C PRO A 182 -46.10 -4.19 30.23
N GLN A 183 -46.22 -5.32 30.93
CA GLN A 183 -45.42 -5.75 32.08
C GLN A 183 -43.90 -5.69 31.77
N GLN A 184 -43.10 -5.46 32.81
CA GLN A 184 -41.66 -5.14 32.75
C GLN A 184 -40.79 -6.19 31.99
N GLU A 185 -41.25 -7.44 31.90
CA GLU A 185 -40.61 -8.54 31.16
C GLU A 185 -40.73 -8.38 29.64
N SER A 186 -41.88 -7.93 29.11
CA SER A 186 -42.07 -7.66 27.68
C SER A 186 -41.15 -6.54 27.17
N ARG A 187 -40.79 -5.58 28.02
CA ARG A 187 -39.81 -4.52 27.69
C ARG A 187 -38.38 -5.04 27.57
N ARG A 188 -37.99 -6.08 28.30
CA ARG A 188 -36.65 -6.71 28.19
C ARG A 188 -36.53 -7.52 26.90
N ALA A 189 -37.46 -8.43 26.64
CA ALA A 189 -37.47 -9.24 25.41
C ALA A 189 -37.49 -8.36 24.13
N THR A 190 -38.24 -7.25 24.15
CA THR A 190 -38.27 -6.30 23.02
C THR A 190 -36.95 -5.56 22.85
N ARG A 191 -36.26 -5.21 23.94
CA ARG A 191 -34.93 -4.58 23.89
C ARG A 191 -33.87 -5.53 23.35
N ASP A 192 -33.90 -6.79 23.77
CA ASP A 192 -32.89 -7.77 23.36
C ASP A 192 -33.05 -8.17 21.89
N ALA A 193 -34.29 -8.32 21.42
CA ALA A 193 -34.58 -8.48 20.00
C ALA A 193 -34.13 -7.26 19.16
N LEU A 194 -34.33 -6.04 19.67
CA LEU A 194 -33.83 -4.82 19.00
C LEU A 194 -32.30 -4.81 18.91
N THR A 195 -31.61 -5.27 19.96
CA THR A 195 -30.14 -5.36 20.00
C THR A 195 -29.63 -6.34 18.97
N LEU A 196 -30.23 -7.53 18.84
CA LEU A 196 -29.86 -8.52 17.83
C LEU A 196 -30.08 -8.01 16.39
N VAL A 197 -31.20 -7.33 16.13
CA VAL A 197 -31.48 -6.75 14.80
C VAL A 197 -30.46 -5.68 14.45
N ARG A 198 -30.13 -4.77 15.38
CA ARG A 198 -29.10 -3.75 15.17
C ARG A 198 -27.73 -4.35 14.92
N LEU A 199 -27.40 -5.42 15.61
CA LEU A 199 -26.11 -6.07 15.44
C LEU A 199 -26.03 -6.77 14.08
N ALA A 200 -27.09 -7.48 13.66
CA ALA A 200 -27.21 -8.07 12.33
C ALA A 200 -27.16 -7.02 11.21
N GLU A 201 -27.80 -5.86 11.41
CA GLU A 201 -27.72 -4.71 10.49
C GLU A 201 -26.27 -4.19 10.39
N SER A 202 -25.59 -3.99 11.51
CA SER A 202 -24.19 -3.55 11.50
C SER A 202 -23.23 -4.59 10.88
N ILE A 203 -23.49 -5.88 11.04
CA ILE A 203 -22.76 -6.97 10.36
C ILE A 203 -22.96 -6.86 8.86
N ALA A 204 -24.21 -6.75 8.40
CA ALA A 204 -24.55 -6.64 6.99
C ALA A 204 -23.91 -5.40 6.32
N ASP A 205 -23.91 -4.25 6.99
CA ASP A 205 -23.28 -3.02 6.51
C ASP A 205 -21.77 -3.18 6.34
N VAL A 206 -21.09 -3.78 7.34
CA VAL A 206 -19.65 -4.00 7.30
C VAL A 206 -19.29 -5.07 6.26
N GLU A 207 -20.07 -6.13 6.15
CA GLU A 207 -19.89 -7.19 5.16
C GLU A 207 -20.08 -6.67 3.74
N TYR A 208 -21.10 -5.84 3.49
CA TYR A 208 -21.30 -5.15 2.20
C TYR A 208 -20.12 -4.23 1.88
N ALA A 209 -19.62 -3.48 2.87
CA ALA A 209 -18.44 -2.63 2.72
C ALA A 209 -17.16 -3.45 2.43
N ILE A 210 -17.06 -4.69 2.90
CA ILE A 210 -15.92 -5.59 2.66
C ILE A 210 -16.04 -6.35 1.32
N ALA A 211 -17.25 -6.77 0.93
CA ALA A 211 -17.49 -7.59 -0.27
C ALA A 211 -17.05 -6.87 -1.55
N THR A 212 -17.22 -5.55 -1.60
CA THR A 212 -16.73 -4.69 -2.69
C THR A 212 -15.19 -4.63 -2.80
N HIS A 213 -14.44 -5.17 -1.85
CA HIS A 213 -12.98 -4.98 -1.72
C HIS A 213 -12.12 -6.21 -2.05
N GLU A 214 -12.68 -7.34 -2.49
CA GLU A 214 -11.88 -8.52 -2.87
C GLU A 214 -10.99 -8.27 -4.11
N ASP A 215 -11.47 -7.43 -5.02
CA ASP A 215 -10.73 -7.05 -6.23
C ASP A 215 -9.45 -6.26 -5.91
N PHE A 216 -9.42 -5.58 -4.76
CA PHE A 216 -8.28 -4.78 -4.34
C PHE A 216 -7.03 -5.64 -4.13
N LYS A 217 -7.18 -6.86 -3.58
CA LYS A 217 -6.04 -7.77 -3.34
C LYS A 217 -5.47 -8.30 -4.66
N LYS A 218 -6.34 -8.63 -5.63
CA LYS A 218 -5.93 -9.05 -6.98
C LYS A 218 -5.21 -7.91 -7.70
N TRP A 219 -5.76 -6.70 -7.61
CA TRP A 219 -5.18 -5.50 -8.20
C TRP A 219 -3.82 -5.15 -7.60
N PHE A 220 -3.67 -5.24 -6.27
CA PHE A 220 -2.38 -5.06 -5.60
C PHE A 220 -1.32 -6.03 -6.09
N GLY A 221 -1.69 -7.31 -6.28
CA GLY A 221 -0.79 -8.32 -6.85
C GLY A 221 -0.37 -8.00 -8.29
N LYS A 222 -1.31 -7.53 -9.13
CA LYS A 222 -1.02 -7.10 -10.50
C LYS A 222 -0.13 -5.86 -10.53
N TRP A 223 -0.40 -4.87 -9.67
CA TRP A 223 0.40 -3.66 -9.54
C TRP A 223 1.83 -3.96 -9.11
N LEU A 224 2.02 -4.85 -8.14
CA LEU A 224 3.36 -5.25 -7.72
C LEU A 224 4.13 -5.91 -8.88
N LYS A 225 3.47 -6.77 -9.67
CA LYS A 225 4.09 -7.36 -10.86
C LYS A 225 4.46 -6.29 -11.88
N PHE A 226 3.55 -5.35 -12.15
CA PHE A 226 3.80 -4.22 -13.04
C PHE A 226 5.03 -3.43 -12.59
N HIS A 227 5.10 -3.02 -11.32
CA HIS A 227 6.24 -2.30 -10.74
C HIS A 227 7.57 -3.06 -10.90
N ILE A 228 7.55 -4.38 -10.71
CA ILE A 228 8.74 -5.22 -10.91
C ILE A 228 9.17 -5.23 -12.38
N VAL A 229 8.23 -5.37 -13.32
CA VAL A 229 8.51 -5.39 -14.76
C VAL A 229 9.14 -4.07 -15.22
N ILE A 230 8.53 -2.93 -14.87
CA ILE A 230 9.09 -1.61 -15.24
C ILE A 230 10.47 -1.37 -14.60
N SER A 231 10.71 -1.92 -13.40
CA SER A 231 12.02 -1.84 -12.75
C SER A 231 13.09 -2.61 -13.51
N PHE A 232 12.76 -3.80 -14.04
CA PHE A 232 13.69 -4.54 -14.91
C PHE A 232 14.02 -3.79 -16.20
N VAL A 233 13.03 -3.15 -16.82
CA VAL A 233 13.25 -2.29 -17.99
C VAL A 233 14.18 -1.13 -17.64
N LEU A 234 13.94 -0.45 -16.51
CA LEU A 234 14.80 0.61 -16.01
C LEU A 234 16.26 0.15 -15.84
N TYR A 235 16.49 -0.99 -15.20
CA TYR A 235 17.85 -1.51 -15.02
C TYR A 235 18.51 -1.92 -16.34
N GLY A 236 17.75 -2.45 -17.30
CA GLY A 236 18.24 -2.70 -18.66
C GLY A 236 18.72 -1.42 -19.34
N LEU A 237 17.91 -0.37 -19.31
CA LEU A 237 18.29 0.95 -19.85
C LEU A 237 19.50 1.54 -19.13
N MET A 238 19.56 1.41 -17.80
CA MET A 238 20.67 1.88 -16.99
C MET A 238 21.98 1.16 -17.36
N LEU A 239 21.95 -0.17 -17.56
CA LEU A 239 23.12 -0.93 -18.01
C LEU A 239 23.61 -0.46 -19.38
N VAL A 240 22.69 -0.25 -20.33
CA VAL A 240 23.03 0.27 -21.66
C VAL A 240 23.61 1.68 -21.56
N HIS A 241 23.05 2.53 -20.70
CA HIS A 241 23.57 3.88 -20.44
C HIS A 241 25.02 3.84 -19.95
N VAL A 242 25.29 3.04 -18.91
CA VAL A 242 26.64 2.90 -18.33
C VAL A 242 27.60 2.28 -19.35
N TYR A 243 27.17 1.27 -20.11
CA TYR A 243 27.99 0.66 -21.16
C TYR A 243 28.43 1.69 -22.20
N TYR A 244 27.50 2.51 -22.73
CA TYR A 244 27.86 3.55 -23.69
C TYR A 244 28.73 4.65 -23.08
N ALA A 245 28.47 5.03 -21.83
CA ALA A 245 29.31 6.00 -21.12
C ALA A 245 30.75 5.51 -20.97
N VAL A 246 30.95 4.22 -20.65
CA VAL A 246 32.26 3.60 -20.53
C VAL A 246 32.91 3.40 -21.91
N TYR A 247 32.18 2.87 -22.89
CA TYR A 247 32.70 2.59 -24.23
C TYR A 247 33.16 3.86 -24.96
N PHE A 248 32.38 4.94 -24.90
CA PHE A 248 32.76 6.21 -25.51
C PHE A 248 33.64 7.07 -24.60
N GLY A 249 33.57 6.91 -23.28
CA GLY A 249 34.38 7.65 -22.32
C GLY A 249 35.82 7.14 -22.18
N LEU A 250 36.05 5.82 -22.25
CA LEU A 250 37.39 5.22 -22.22
C LEU A 250 38.19 5.50 -23.52
N ARG A 251 37.49 5.70 -24.64
CA ARG A 251 38.07 6.07 -25.93
C ARG A 251 38.78 7.43 -25.95
N TRP A 252 38.63 8.24 -24.91
CA TRP A 252 39.35 9.51 -24.74
C TRP A 252 40.73 9.35 -24.07
N PHE A 253 41.04 8.17 -23.54
CA PHE A 253 42.34 7.86 -22.92
C PHE A 253 43.25 7.02 -23.82
N GLU A 254 42.78 6.61 -25.01
CA GLU A 254 43.60 6.08 -26.11
C GLU A 254 43.93 7.21 -27.10
#